data_AF-A0A391PC40-F1
#
_entry.id   AF-A0A391PC40-F1
#
_cell.length_a   1.000
_cell.length_b   1.000
_cell.length_c   1.000
_cell.angle_alpha   90.00
_cell.angle_beta   90.00
_cell.angle_gamma   90.00
#
_symmetry.space_group_name_H-M   'P 1'
#
loop_
_entity.id
_entity.type
_entity.pdbx_description
1 polymer ?
#
loop_
_entity_poly.entity_id
_entity_poly.type
_entity_poly.pdbx_seq_one_letter_code
_entity_poly.pdbx_strand_id
1 'polypeptide(L)'
;MPGNMSKERIDLLKGYGAEVVLTPAKDYMVGSNKKAEELAETLPGAFLVGQGFNPNNPAMHIKTTGPEIWRDLDGKADIFVAAVGISAGAIAILDNCEFEWE
;
A
#
# COMPACT_ATOMS: atom_id res chain seq x y z
N MET A 1 -7.65 -5.14 10.33
CA MET A 1 -7.19 -3.73 10.36
C MET A 1 -7.20 -3.21 11.79
N PRO A 2 -6.40 -2.18 12.13
CA PRO A 2 -6.39 -1.63 13.48
C PRO A 2 -7.75 -1.07 13.91
N GLY A 3 -8.16 -1.31 15.16
CA GLY A 3 -9.47 -0.90 15.67
C GLY A 3 -9.68 0.62 15.81
N ASN A 4 -8.64 1.42 15.63
CA ASN A 4 -8.71 2.89 15.60
C ASN A 4 -8.86 3.46 14.17
N MET A 5 -9.10 2.61 13.16
CA MET A 5 -9.49 3.10 11.84
C MET A 5 -10.85 3.79 11.88
N SER A 6 -11.05 4.77 10.99
CA SER A 6 -12.29 5.53 10.94
C SER A 6 -13.49 4.64 10.61
N LYS A 7 -14.68 5.04 11.08
CA LYS A 7 -15.91 4.30 10.85
C LYS A 7 -16.24 4.19 9.36
N GLU A 8 -15.99 5.27 8.60
CA GLU A 8 -16.25 5.34 7.17
C GLU A 8 -15.45 4.28 6.40
N ARG A 9 -14.19 4.04 6.77
CA ARG A 9 -13.36 3.00 6.15
C ARG A 9 -13.91 1.60 6.40
N ILE A 10 -14.35 1.34 7.63
CA ILE A 10 -14.91 0.04 8.02
C ILE A 10 -16.23 -0.20 7.29
N ASP A 11 -17.11 0.80 7.27
CA ASP A 11 -18.41 0.72 6.60
C ASP A 11 -18.27 0.57 5.09
N LEU A 12 -17.31 1.27 4.46
CA LEU A 12 -17.04 1.15 3.02
C LEU A 12 -16.64 -0.28 2.64
N LEU A 13 -15.72 -0.90 3.39
CA LEU A 13 -15.30 -2.28 3.13
C LEU A 13 -16.46 -3.27 3.31
N LYS A 14 -17.25 -3.10 4.37
CA LYS A 14 -18.45 -3.91 4.59
C LYS A 14 -19.48 -3.72 3.47
N GLY A 15 -19.62 -2.50 2.95
CA GLY A 15 -20.50 -2.19 1.82
C GLY A 15 -20.10 -2.91 0.53
N TYR A 16 -18.80 -3.16 0.32
CA TYR A 16 -18.29 -4.02 -0.77
C TYR A 16 -18.36 -5.52 -0.47
N GLY A 17 -18.91 -5.93 0.68
CA GLY A 17 -19.06 -7.33 1.08
C GLY A 17 -17.85 -7.93 1.77
N ALA A 18 -16.85 -7.13 2.18
CA ALA A 18 -15.70 -7.63 2.91
C ALA A 18 -16.05 -7.98 4.36
N GLU A 19 -15.54 -9.12 4.84
CA GLU A 19 -15.50 -9.41 6.27
C GLU A 19 -14.33 -8.64 6.91
N VAL A 20 -14.63 -7.76 7.87
CA VAL A 20 -13.63 -6.89 8.49
C VAL A 20 -13.30 -7.36 9.90
N VAL A 21 -12.11 -7.94 10.06
CA VAL A 21 -11.55 -8.28 11.37
C VAL A 21 -10.76 -7.10 11.94
N LEU A 22 -11.17 -6.62 13.13
CA LEU A 22 -10.48 -5.54 13.84
C LEU A 22 -9.47 -6.11 14.85
N THR A 23 -8.26 -5.55 14.85
CA THR A 23 -7.20 -5.89 15.82
C THR A 23 -7.07 -4.79 16.88
N PRO A 24 -6.49 -5.06 18.07
CA PRO A 24 -6.29 -4.03 19.08
C PRO A 24 -5.54 -2.82 18.51
N ALA A 25 -6.06 -1.61 18.77
CA ALA A 25 -5.52 -0.37 18.19
C ALA A 25 -4.04 -0.14 18.55
N LYS A 26 -3.65 -0.50 19.79
CA LYS A 26 -2.28 -0.36 20.29
C LYS A 26 -1.24 -1.15 19.48
N ASP A 27 -1.66 -2.22 18.79
CA ASP A 27 -0.77 -3.09 18.02
C ASP A 27 -0.59 -2.62 16.57
N TYR A 28 -1.34 -1.58 16.17
CA TYR A 28 -1.27 -0.95 14.84
C TYR A 28 -1.21 -2.01 13.71
N MET A 29 -0.38 -1.77 12.70
CA MET A 29 -0.28 -2.61 11.51
C MET A 29 0.43 -3.93 11.78
N VAL A 30 1.30 -4.00 12.78
CA VAL A 30 1.96 -5.26 13.19
C VAL A 30 0.91 -6.26 13.67
N GLY A 31 -0.03 -5.84 14.51
CA GLY A 31 -1.13 -6.68 14.96
C GLY A 31 -2.05 -7.12 13.82
N SER A 32 -2.33 -6.22 12.87
CA SER A 32 -3.10 -6.56 11.68
C SER A 32 -2.41 -7.56 10.75
N ASN A 33 -1.08 -7.44 10.57
CA ASN A 33 -0.30 -8.38 9.77
C ASN A 33 -0.29 -9.77 10.41
N LYS A 34 -0.01 -9.85 11.72
CA LYS A 34 -0.07 -11.12 12.46
C LYS A 34 -1.45 -11.78 12.35
N LYS A 35 -2.52 -10.99 12.49
CA LYS A 35 -3.87 -11.54 12.34
C LYS A 35 -4.15 -12.04 10.91
N ALA A 36 -3.61 -11.36 9.90
CA ALA A 36 -3.75 -11.78 8.51
C ALA A 36 -2.99 -13.10 8.24
N GLU A 37 -1.80 -13.28 8.82
CA GLU A 37 -1.02 -14.53 8.77
C GLU A 37 -1.80 -15.69 9.42
N GLU A 38 -2.32 -15.50 10.64
CA GLU A 38 -3.17 -16.49 11.34
C GLU A 38 -4.38 -16.90 10.49
N LEU A 39 -5.03 -15.94 9.82
CA LEU A 39 -6.18 -16.22 8.95
C LEU A 39 -5.76 -16.98 7.68
N ALA A 40 -4.61 -16.65 7.09
CA ALA A 40 -4.11 -17.35 5.92
C ALA A 40 -3.76 -18.82 6.22
N GLU A 41 -3.31 -19.12 7.45
CA GLU A 41 -3.03 -20.49 7.90
C GLU A 41 -4.30 -21.30 8.20
N THR A 42 -5.37 -20.64 8.64
CA THR A 42 -6.57 -21.31 9.16
C THR A 42 -7.72 -21.40 8.17
N LEU A 43 -7.79 -20.47 7.20
CA LEU A 43 -8.86 -20.44 6.21
C LEU A 43 -8.49 -21.26 4.96
N PRO A 44 -9.26 -22.31 4.62
CA PRO A 44 -9.01 -23.08 3.40
C PRO A 44 -9.05 -22.20 2.15
N GLY A 45 -7.98 -22.25 1.35
CA GLY A 45 -7.88 -21.47 0.11
C GLY A 45 -7.61 -19.98 0.30
N ALA A 46 -7.28 -19.53 1.52
CA ALA A 46 -6.88 -18.15 1.73
C ALA A 46 -5.56 -17.83 1.02
N PHE A 47 -5.48 -16.60 0.50
CA PHE A 47 -4.29 -16.07 -0.13
C PHE A 47 -3.94 -14.72 0.49
N LEU A 48 -2.75 -14.61 1.08
CA LEU A 48 -2.26 -13.39 1.67
C LEU A 48 -1.49 -12.57 0.63
N VAL A 49 -2.08 -11.45 0.18
CA VAL A 49 -1.49 -10.59 -0.86
C VAL A 49 -0.20 -9.91 -0.40
N GLY A 50 -0.09 -9.57 0.89
CA GLY A 50 1.18 -9.15 1.51
C GLY A 50 1.74 -7.80 1.07
N GLN A 51 0.98 -6.70 1.19
CA GLN A 51 1.37 -5.39 0.63
C GLN A 51 2.78 -4.88 1.01
N GLY A 52 3.30 -5.27 2.18
CA GLY A 52 4.58 -4.80 2.71
C GLY A 52 5.81 -5.51 2.13
N PHE A 53 5.65 -6.73 1.62
CA PHE A 53 6.75 -7.52 1.05
C PHE A 53 6.52 -7.89 -0.42
N ASN A 54 5.31 -7.66 -0.94
CA ASN A 54 4.98 -7.97 -2.33
C ASN A 54 5.65 -6.95 -3.28
N PRO A 55 6.59 -7.38 -4.14
CA PRO A 55 7.31 -6.47 -5.05
C PRO A 55 6.41 -5.84 -6.11
N ASN A 56 5.20 -6.38 -6.32
CA ASN A 56 4.24 -5.79 -7.25
C ASN A 56 3.73 -4.42 -6.76
N ASN A 57 3.78 -4.14 -5.45
CA ASN A 57 3.36 -2.85 -4.91
C ASN A 57 4.25 -1.70 -5.42
N PRO A 58 5.58 -1.68 -5.17
CA PRO A 58 6.45 -0.65 -5.75
C PRO A 58 6.49 -0.71 -7.29
N ALA A 59 6.49 -1.91 -7.89
CA ALA A 59 6.56 -2.06 -9.35
C ALA A 59 5.38 -1.39 -10.08
N MET A 60 4.18 -1.36 -9.48
CA MET A 60 3.05 -0.65 -10.08
C MET A 60 3.27 0.85 -10.11
N HIS A 61 3.82 1.46 -9.06
CA HIS A 61 4.10 2.89 -9.04
C HIS A 61 5.21 3.28 -10.02
N ILE A 62 6.24 2.44 -10.15
CA ILE A 62 7.30 2.55 -11.16
C ILE A 62 6.71 2.53 -12.58
N LYS A 63 5.74 1.65 -12.83
CA LYS A 63 5.14 1.43 -14.16
C LYS A 63 4.08 2.47 -14.53
N THR A 64 3.34 3.02 -13.56
CA THR A 64 2.21 3.91 -13.84
C THR A 64 2.38 5.28 -13.19
N THR A 65 2.41 5.36 -11.86
CA THR A 65 2.38 6.64 -11.13
C THR A 65 3.57 7.54 -11.47
N GLY A 66 4.78 6.98 -11.59
CA GLY A 66 5.96 7.73 -11.99
C GLY A 66 5.84 8.34 -13.40
N PRO A 67 5.61 7.52 -14.44
CA PRO A 67 5.38 8.02 -15.79
C PRO A 67 4.21 9.00 -15.93
N GLU A 68 3.13 8.83 -15.15
CA GLU A 68 2.01 9.78 -15.10
C GLU A 68 2.47 11.14 -14.58
N ILE A 69 3.15 11.19 -13.44
CA ILE A 69 3.70 12.43 -12.87
C ILE A 69 4.68 13.09 -13.86
N TRP A 70 5.60 12.31 -14.43
CA TRP A 70 6.62 12.82 -15.33
C TRP A 70 6.00 13.42 -16.60
N ARG A 71 5.05 12.72 -17.22
CA ARG A 71 4.33 13.20 -18.41
C ARG A 71 3.52 14.45 -18.09
N ASP A 72 2.76 14.44 -17.00
CA ASP A 72 1.84 15.54 -16.67
C ASP A 72 2.58 16.81 -16.22
N LEU A 73 3.88 16.69 -15.89
CA LEU A 73 4.80 17.80 -15.60
C LEU A 73 5.75 18.11 -16.77
N ASP A 74 5.49 17.59 -17.97
CA ASP A 74 6.33 17.77 -19.16
C ASP A 74 7.83 17.47 -18.92
N GLY A 75 8.11 16.51 -18.05
CA GLY A 75 9.47 16.13 -17.65
C GLY A 75 10.21 17.15 -16.79
N LYS A 76 9.51 18.05 -16.10
CA LYS A 76 10.11 19.16 -15.32
C LYS A 76 9.80 19.08 -13.82
N ALA A 77 10.10 17.93 -13.20
CA ALA A 77 9.95 17.76 -11.77
C ALA A 77 11.30 17.92 -11.05
N ASP A 78 11.47 18.99 -10.28
CA ASP A 78 12.70 19.22 -9.51
C ASP A 78 12.74 18.45 -8.18
N ILE A 79 11.58 18.29 -7.54
CA ILE A 79 11.47 17.68 -6.21
C ILE A 79 10.22 16.81 -6.15
N PHE A 80 10.39 15.59 -5.66
CA PHE A 80 9.29 14.70 -5.32
C PHE A 80 9.27 14.43 -3.81
N VAL A 81 8.10 14.57 -3.19
CA VAL A 81 7.89 14.30 -1.76
C VAL A 81 6.69 13.38 -1.61
N ALA A 82 6.88 12.26 -0.93
CA ALA A 82 5.81 11.33 -0.61
C ALA A 82 5.93 10.83 0.83
N ALA A 83 4.78 10.64 1.49
CA ALA A 83 4.73 9.98 2.78
C ALA A 83 5.01 8.48 2.62
N VAL A 84 5.83 7.92 3.52
CA VAL A 84 6.18 6.50 3.50
C VAL A 84 5.21 5.71 4.37
N GLY A 85 4.47 4.80 3.72
CA GLY A 85 3.67 3.78 4.39
C GLY A 85 4.43 2.45 4.54
N ILE A 86 3.70 1.39 4.87
CA ILE A 86 4.26 0.04 5.17
C ILE A 86 5.12 -0.54 4.05
N SER A 87 4.80 -0.23 2.79
CA SER A 87 5.44 -0.85 1.63
C SER A 87 6.43 0.05 0.90
N ALA A 88 6.62 1.29 1.35
CA ALA A 88 7.38 2.32 0.62
C ALA A 88 7.02 2.48 -0.88
N GLY A 89 5.87 1.95 -1.32
CA GLY A 89 5.57 1.81 -2.76
C GLY A 89 5.58 3.12 -3.53
N ALA A 90 5.09 4.20 -2.92
CA ALA A 90 5.03 5.51 -3.56
C ALA A 90 6.41 6.13 -3.82
N ILE A 91 7.44 5.85 -3.00
CA ILE A 91 8.79 6.41 -3.23
C ILE A 91 9.57 5.62 -4.28
N ALA A 92 9.15 4.39 -4.61
CA ALA A 92 9.77 3.58 -5.66
C ALA A 92 9.68 4.24 -7.05
N ILE A 93 8.82 5.24 -7.22
CA ILE A 93 8.76 6.09 -8.42
C ILE A 93 10.14 6.64 -8.81
N LEU A 94 11.00 6.91 -7.82
CA LEU A 94 12.35 7.44 -8.02
C LEU A 94 13.30 6.43 -8.70
N ASP A 95 13.01 5.12 -8.65
CA ASP A 95 13.86 4.09 -9.26
C ASP A 95 13.79 4.12 -10.81
N ASN A 96 12.76 4.75 -11.37
CA ASN A 96 12.50 4.83 -12.82
C ASN A 96 12.72 6.21 -13.42
N CYS A 97 13.07 7.20 -12.60
CA CYS A 97 13.51 8.48 -13.12
C CYS A 97 14.96 8.29 -13.61
N GLU A 98 15.12 7.97 -14.88
CA GLU A 98 16.34 8.34 -15.60
C GLU A 98 16.41 9.87 -15.58
N PHE A 99 16.91 10.41 -14.47
CA PHE A 99 17.29 11.81 -14.38
C PHE A 99 18.50 11.96 -15.30
N GLU A 100 18.25 12.22 -16.57
CA GLU A 100 19.25 12.83 -17.45
C GLU A 100 19.52 14.23 -16.86
N TRP A 101 20.49 14.30 -15.96
CA TRP A 101 21.06 15.56 -15.52
C TRP A 101 21.90 16.09 -16.68
N GLU A 102 21.35 17.03 -17.45
CA GLU A 102 22.13 17.88 -18.36
C GLU A 102 23.11 18.79 -17.57
#